data_AF-A0A2D4P3Q7-F1
#
_entry.id   AF-A0A2D4P3Q7-F1
#
_cell.length_a   1.000
_cell.length_b   1.000
_cell.length_c   1.000
_cell.angle_alpha   90.00
_cell.angle_beta   90.00
_cell.angle_gamma   90.00
#
_symmetry.space_group_name_H-M   'P 1'
#
loop_
_entity.id
_entity.type
_entity.pdbx_description
1 polymer ?
#
loop_
_entity_poly.entity_id
_entity_poly.type
_entity_poly.pdbx_seq_one_letter_code
_entity_poly.pdbx_strand_id
1 'polypeptide(L)'
;MNTIYGMNTESKKPCKFIHDINTGHNFSVLREHGLEVLNSDELCQLLLQNDPSLLPEICPYYNKGDGPYGSCTFKKICVKLHICQYYLQGECRFGTNCRHSHDIFNPECYEKLEKWGMSQALISKIPLFYRNVYDIKNNASSKCRERRETQTVSTSDVDESDTICLYHIRKSCSFQDKCTRVHYHLPYRWQVLNGTLWKDMDNMKKIEKAFCDPGNESIF
;
A
#
# COMPACT_ATOMS: atom_id res chain seq x y z
N MET A 1 6.65 -15.16 -28.98
CA MET A 1 7.53 -14.12 -29.56
C MET A 1 6.95 -12.78 -29.15
N ASN A 2 7.62 -12.05 -28.27
CA ASN A 2 7.55 -10.59 -28.16
C ASN A 2 8.76 -10.13 -27.36
N THR A 3 9.80 -9.81 -28.13
CA THR A 3 11.03 -9.13 -27.74
C THR A 3 10.69 -7.67 -27.48
N ILE A 4 10.92 -7.14 -26.27
CA ILE A 4 10.73 -5.70 -26.02
C ILE A 4 11.96 -5.14 -25.28
N TYR A 5 12.76 -4.44 -26.08
CA TYR A 5 13.86 -3.49 -25.80
C TYR A 5 15.18 -4.01 -25.22
N GLY A 6 15.85 -4.86 -26.01
CA GLY A 6 17.29 -4.72 -26.20
C GLY A 6 17.57 -3.73 -27.32
N MET A 7 18.00 -2.50 -26.99
CA MET A 7 18.99 -1.71 -27.75
C MET A 7 19.22 -0.36 -27.04
N ASN A 8 20.35 -0.25 -26.34
CA ASN A 8 21.14 0.98 -26.40
C ASN A 8 22.63 0.62 -26.32
N THR A 9 23.30 0.88 -27.43
CA THR A 9 24.72 0.70 -27.67
C THR A 9 25.51 1.79 -26.94
N GLU A 10 26.19 1.43 -25.85
CA GLU A 10 27.50 1.94 -25.39
C GLU A 10 27.76 1.43 -23.96
N SER A 11 28.64 0.43 -23.84
CA SER A 11 29.44 0.10 -22.63
C SER A 11 28.76 0.02 -21.24
N LYS A 12 27.49 -0.41 -21.11
CA LYS A 12 26.94 -0.77 -19.79
C LYS A 12 27.21 -2.24 -19.48
N LYS A 13 27.90 -2.49 -18.37
CA LYS A 13 28.09 -3.85 -17.82
C LYS A 13 26.72 -4.53 -17.70
N PRO A 14 26.60 -5.83 -18.04
CA PRO A 14 25.35 -6.56 -17.83
C PRO A 14 24.97 -6.48 -16.36
N CYS A 15 23.67 -6.31 -16.10
CA CYS A 15 23.16 -6.31 -14.74
C CYS A 15 23.53 -7.64 -14.07
N LYS A 16 23.99 -7.57 -12.82
CA LYS A 16 24.35 -8.76 -12.04
C LYS A 16 23.13 -9.46 -11.43
N PHE A 17 21.98 -8.82 -11.47
CA PHE A 17 20.75 -9.29 -10.86
C PHE A 17 19.81 -9.88 -11.92
N ILE A 18 18.99 -10.83 -11.48
CA ILE A 18 18.01 -11.51 -12.32
C ILE A 18 16.89 -10.50 -12.64
N HIS A 19 16.50 -10.43 -13.92
CA HIS A 19 15.41 -9.58 -14.40
C HIS A 19 14.08 -10.32 -14.58
N ASP A 20 14.09 -11.66 -14.45
CA ASP A 20 12.89 -12.49 -14.47
C ASP A 20 12.69 -13.18 -13.12
N ILE A 21 11.74 -12.67 -12.33
CA ILE A 21 11.42 -13.17 -10.99
C ILE A 21 10.84 -14.59 -11.02
N ASN A 22 10.37 -15.09 -12.17
CA ASN A 22 9.80 -16.42 -12.31
C ASN A 22 10.83 -17.50 -12.68
N THR A 23 12.12 -17.20 -12.55
CA THR A 23 13.20 -18.11 -12.92
C THR A 23 14.07 -18.52 -11.74
N GLY A 24 14.68 -19.71 -11.85
CA GLY A 24 15.71 -20.20 -10.93
C GLY A 24 15.25 -20.29 -9.47
N HIS A 25 16.03 -19.67 -8.58
CA HIS A 25 15.79 -19.68 -7.13
C HIS A 25 14.46 -19.01 -6.76
N ASN A 26 14.14 -17.88 -7.39
CA ASN A 26 12.94 -17.09 -7.04
C ASN A 26 11.66 -17.88 -7.28
N PHE A 27 11.56 -18.66 -8.37
CA PHE A 27 10.39 -19.51 -8.61
C PHE A 27 10.14 -20.52 -7.49
N SER A 28 11.21 -21.08 -6.91
CA SER A 28 11.07 -22.02 -5.79
C SER A 28 10.52 -21.32 -4.55
N VAL A 29 10.99 -20.10 -4.27
CA VAL A 29 10.51 -19.26 -3.16
C VAL A 29 9.06 -18.83 -3.38
N LEU A 30 8.69 -18.43 -4.60
CA LEU A 30 7.32 -18.07 -4.96
C LEU A 30 6.36 -19.22 -4.73
N ARG A 31 6.71 -20.42 -5.21
CA ARG A 31 5.89 -21.63 -5.03
C ARG A 31 5.75 -22.04 -3.56
N GLU A 32 6.81 -21.91 -2.78
CA GLU A 32 6.76 -22.19 -1.34
C GLU A 32 5.77 -21.27 -0.60
N HIS A 33 5.62 -20.03 -1.08
CA HIS A 33 4.72 -19.04 -0.50
C HIS A 33 3.37 -18.93 -1.22
N GLY A 34 3.09 -19.79 -2.22
CA GLY A 34 1.84 -19.76 -2.99
C GLY A 34 1.66 -18.51 -3.87
N LEU A 35 2.78 -17.89 -4.30
CA LEU A 35 2.81 -16.65 -5.08
C LEU A 35 3.12 -16.88 -6.57
N GLU A 36 3.25 -18.13 -7.00
CA GLU A 36 3.60 -18.49 -8.39
C GLU A 36 2.52 -18.15 -9.42
N VAL A 37 1.29 -17.91 -8.96
CA VAL A 37 0.16 -17.51 -9.80
C VAL A 37 0.16 -16.02 -10.13
N LEU A 38 0.90 -15.23 -9.36
CA LEU A 38 0.95 -13.78 -9.53
C LEU A 38 1.82 -13.41 -10.73
N ASN A 39 1.36 -12.43 -11.50
CA ASN A 39 2.19 -11.85 -12.56
C ASN A 39 3.20 -10.83 -11.98
N SER A 40 4.13 -10.36 -12.82
CA SER A 40 5.19 -9.44 -12.39
C SER A 40 4.67 -8.14 -11.75
N ASP A 41 3.55 -7.59 -12.22
CA ASP A 41 2.98 -6.35 -11.68
C ASP A 41 2.32 -6.59 -10.32
N GLU A 42 1.62 -7.71 -10.16
CA GLU A 42 1.01 -8.12 -8.89
C GLU A 42 2.08 -8.40 -7.83
N LEU A 43 3.17 -9.08 -8.22
CA LEU A 43 4.34 -9.30 -7.39
C LEU A 43 5.02 -7.99 -7.00
N CYS A 44 5.22 -7.07 -7.95
CA CYS A 44 5.77 -5.75 -7.66
C CYS A 44 4.87 -4.98 -6.69
N GLN A 45 3.55 -4.99 -6.89
CA GLN A 45 2.61 -4.36 -5.97
C GLN A 45 2.74 -4.96 -4.56
N LEU A 46 2.76 -6.29 -4.44
CA LEU A 46 2.91 -6.98 -3.15
C LEU A 46 4.23 -6.56 -2.47
N LEU A 47 5.34 -6.60 -3.20
CA LEU A 47 6.66 -6.25 -2.67
C LEU A 47 6.72 -4.78 -2.22
N LEU A 48 6.24 -3.84 -3.05
CA LEU A 48 6.26 -2.39 -2.74
C LEU A 48 5.35 -2.02 -1.55
N GLN A 49 4.28 -2.77 -1.32
CA GLN A 49 3.41 -2.57 -0.16
C GLN A 49 4.02 -3.09 1.14
N ASN A 50 4.87 -4.12 1.07
CA ASN A 50 5.44 -4.78 2.25
C ASN A 50 6.85 -4.29 2.59
N ASP A 51 7.64 -3.85 1.60
CA ASP A 51 9.00 -3.37 1.79
C ASP A 51 9.16 -1.91 1.30
N PRO A 52 9.12 -0.93 2.22
CA PRO A 52 9.32 0.48 1.90
C PRO A 52 10.68 0.81 1.26
N SER A 53 11.70 -0.04 1.41
CA SER A 53 13.02 0.21 0.83
C SER A 53 13.04 0.04 -0.69
N LEU A 54 12.03 -0.64 -1.24
CA LEU A 54 11.85 -0.83 -2.67
C LEU A 54 11.15 0.35 -3.35
N LEU A 55 10.52 1.25 -2.58
CA LEU A 55 9.88 2.44 -3.15
C LEU A 55 10.95 3.42 -3.66
N PRO A 56 10.68 4.12 -4.78
CA PRO A 56 11.53 5.22 -5.22
C PRO A 56 11.77 6.24 -4.11
N GLU A 57 12.91 6.90 -4.10
CA GLU A 57 13.14 7.94 -3.09
C GLU A 57 12.51 9.27 -3.51
N ILE A 58 11.81 9.93 -2.59
CA ILE A 58 11.36 11.32 -2.76
C ILE A 58 12.53 12.26 -2.49
N CYS A 59 12.73 13.27 -3.33
CA CYS A 59 13.77 14.26 -3.13
C CYS A 59 13.43 15.19 -1.95
N PRO A 60 14.20 15.20 -0.85
CA PRO A 60 13.93 16.07 0.30
C PRO A 60 14.25 17.54 -0.01
N TYR A 61 15.17 17.80 -0.94
CA TYR A 61 15.55 19.17 -1.33
C TYR A 61 14.50 19.81 -2.24
N TYR A 62 13.79 19.02 -3.04
CA TYR A 62 12.65 19.50 -3.81
C TYR A 62 11.52 19.97 -2.91
N ASN A 63 11.26 19.24 -1.83
CA ASN A 63 10.25 19.55 -0.81
C ASN A 63 10.69 20.68 0.17
N LYS A 64 11.76 21.40 -0.15
CA LYS A 64 12.28 22.53 0.62
C LYS A 64 12.53 23.72 -0.30
N GLY A 65 12.26 24.93 0.18
CA GLY A 65 12.49 26.15 -0.59
C GLY A 65 11.48 26.37 -1.73
N ASP A 66 11.71 27.43 -2.49
CA ASP A 66 10.78 27.94 -3.49
C ASP A 66 11.22 27.64 -4.93
N GLY A 67 10.29 27.85 -5.87
CA GLY A 67 10.53 27.69 -7.30
C GLY A 67 10.28 26.27 -7.83
N PRO A 68 10.50 26.04 -9.13
CA PRO A 68 10.05 24.83 -9.82
C PRO A 68 10.78 23.55 -9.37
N TYR A 69 11.93 23.67 -8.70
CA TYR A 69 12.73 22.55 -8.21
C TYR A 69 13.00 22.63 -6.70
N GLY A 70 12.35 23.56 -5.99
CA GLY A 70 12.71 23.90 -4.61
C GLY A 70 14.21 24.19 -4.48
N SER A 71 14.84 23.58 -3.47
CA SER A 71 16.27 23.70 -3.16
C SER A 71 17.12 22.61 -3.83
N CYS A 72 16.53 21.79 -4.72
CA CYS A 72 17.27 20.72 -5.41
C CYS A 72 18.22 21.31 -6.46
N THR A 73 19.53 21.19 -6.22
CA THR A 73 20.58 21.64 -7.15
C THR A 73 20.65 20.78 -8.41
N PHE A 74 20.27 19.50 -8.31
CA PHE A 74 20.28 18.56 -9.43
C PHE A 74 19.13 18.79 -10.42
N LYS A 75 18.04 19.46 -10.04
CA LYS A 75 16.92 19.79 -10.95
C LYS A 75 16.50 18.57 -11.79
N LYS A 76 16.39 18.70 -13.11
CA LYS A 76 15.99 17.64 -14.03
C LYS A 76 16.85 16.37 -13.98
N ILE A 77 18.13 16.47 -13.60
CA ILE A 77 19.03 15.30 -13.51
C ILE A 77 18.97 14.61 -12.14
N CYS A 78 18.12 15.07 -11.22
CA CYS A 78 17.92 14.41 -9.94
C CYS A 78 17.29 13.03 -10.15
N VAL A 79 17.92 11.97 -9.64
CA VAL A 79 17.39 10.61 -9.72
C VAL A 79 16.21 10.34 -8.78
N LYS A 80 16.00 11.22 -7.79
CA LYS A 80 14.88 11.13 -6.84
C LYS A 80 13.62 11.78 -7.41
N LEU A 81 12.46 11.36 -6.92
CA LEU A 81 11.17 11.88 -7.35
C LEU A 81 10.97 13.31 -6.87
N HIS A 82 10.53 14.17 -7.79
CA HIS A 82 10.16 15.56 -7.55
C HIS A 82 8.65 15.67 -7.42
N ILE A 83 8.14 15.21 -6.28
CA ILE A 83 6.73 15.22 -5.94
C ILE A 83 6.56 15.64 -4.48
N CYS A 84 5.43 16.25 -4.17
CA CYS A 84 5.09 16.68 -2.81
C CYS A 84 5.02 15.47 -1.88
N GLN A 85 5.90 15.44 -0.89
CA GLN A 85 5.96 14.36 0.10
C GLN A 85 4.67 14.29 0.92
N TYR A 86 4.13 15.44 1.33
CA TYR A 86 2.88 15.47 2.10
C TYR A 86 1.68 14.99 1.28
N TYR A 87 1.68 15.18 -0.03
CA TYR A 87 0.63 14.66 -0.90
C TYR A 87 0.66 13.14 -0.95
N LEU A 88 1.85 12.55 -1.13
CA LEU A 88 2.03 11.10 -1.10
C LEU A 88 1.67 10.50 0.27
N GLN A 89 1.84 11.25 1.35
CA GLN A 89 1.44 10.86 2.70
C GLN A 89 -0.06 11.06 2.98
N GLY A 90 -0.80 11.77 2.12
CA GLY A 90 -2.21 12.14 2.37
C GLY A 90 -2.42 13.35 3.29
N GLU A 91 -1.35 14.04 3.68
CA GLU A 91 -1.33 15.12 4.69
C GLU A 91 -1.16 16.53 4.09
N CYS A 92 -1.17 16.66 2.76
CA CYS A 92 -0.97 17.96 2.11
C CYS A 92 -2.19 18.87 2.27
N ARG A 93 -2.05 19.94 3.07
CA ARG A 93 -3.12 20.91 3.35
C ARG A 93 -3.34 21.96 2.25
N PHE A 94 -2.44 22.04 1.28
CA PHE A 94 -2.47 23.06 0.24
C PHE A 94 -3.33 22.65 -0.97
N GLY A 95 -3.69 21.38 -1.09
CA GLY A 95 -4.50 20.88 -2.20
C GLY A 95 -3.89 21.25 -3.57
N THR A 96 -4.72 21.80 -4.46
CA THR A 96 -4.31 22.26 -5.80
C THR A 96 -3.39 23.48 -5.78
N ASN A 97 -3.34 24.22 -4.67
CA ASN A 97 -2.47 25.40 -4.49
C ASN A 97 -1.09 25.04 -3.93
N CYS A 98 -0.74 23.75 -3.87
CA CYS A 98 0.57 23.35 -3.40
C CYS A 98 1.67 23.83 -4.35
N ARG A 99 2.75 24.38 -3.77
CA ARG A 99 3.94 24.81 -4.53
C ARG A 99 4.73 23.64 -5.12
N HIS A 100 4.46 22.42 -4.66
CA HIS A 100 5.10 21.19 -5.10
C HIS A 100 4.11 20.31 -5.86
N SER A 101 4.61 19.61 -6.88
CA SER A 101 3.78 18.80 -7.79
C SER A 101 3.02 17.71 -7.03
N HIS A 102 1.74 17.56 -7.35
CA HIS A 102 0.89 16.44 -6.94
C HIS A 102 0.64 15.48 -8.12
N ASP A 103 1.24 15.75 -9.28
CA ASP A 103 1.04 14.96 -10.48
C ASP A 103 2.16 13.92 -10.63
N ILE A 104 1.82 12.64 -10.43
CA ILE A 104 2.74 11.52 -10.62
C ILE A 104 3.03 11.24 -12.10
N PHE A 105 2.13 11.66 -12.99
CA PHE A 105 2.25 11.51 -14.44
C PHE A 105 2.96 12.70 -15.10
N ASN A 106 3.47 13.64 -14.31
CA ASN A 106 4.30 14.68 -14.86
C ASN A 106 5.49 14.04 -15.61
N PRO A 107 5.90 14.57 -16.78
CA PRO A 107 6.87 13.88 -17.64
C PRO A 107 8.19 13.52 -16.95
N GLU A 108 8.68 14.37 -16.04
CA GLU A 108 9.94 14.14 -15.32
C GLU A 108 9.83 12.99 -14.31
N CYS A 109 8.72 12.89 -13.58
CA CYS A 109 8.47 11.80 -12.63
C CYS A 109 8.13 10.50 -13.37
N TYR A 110 7.28 10.59 -14.39
CA TYR A 110 6.84 9.44 -15.17
C TYR A 110 8.03 8.75 -15.86
N GLU A 111 8.90 9.52 -16.53
CA GLU A 111 10.11 8.97 -17.18
C GLU A 111 11.04 8.27 -16.17
N LYS A 112 11.17 8.79 -14.94
CA LYS A 112 11.97 8.13 -13.88
C LYS A 112 11.35 6.80 -13.45
N LEU A 113 10.03 6.75 -13.28
CA LEU A 113 9.32 5.54 -12.87
C LEU A 113 9.32 4.47 -13.97
N GLU A 114 9.20 4.86 -15.24
CA GLU A 114 9.36 3.95 -16.37
C GLU A 114 10.78 3.39 -16.46
N LYS A 115 11.81 4.23 -16.25
CA LYS A 115 13.21 3.77 -16.19
C LYS A 115 13.48 2.82 -15.02
N TRP A 116 12.67 2.87 -13.97
CA TRP A 116 12.68 1.91 -12.86
C TRP A 116 11.97 0.59 -13.20
N GLY A 117 11.36 0.48 -14.39
CA GLY A 117 10.68 -0.73 -14.85
C GLY A 117 9.24 -0.84 -14.38
N MET A 118 8.62 0.26 -13.94
CA MET A 118 7.22 0.25 -13.50
C MET A 118 6.27 0.37 -14.68
N SER A 119 5.23 -0.48 -14.73
CA SER A 119 4.13 -0.35 -15.69
C SER A 119 3.25 0.86 -15.36
N GLN A 120 2.51 1.37 -16.34
CA GLN A 120 1.56 2.47 -16.12
C GLN A 120 0.51 2.13 -15.04
N ALA A 121 0.07 0.86 -15.01
CA ALA A 121 -0.86 0.37 -13.98
C ALA A 121 -0.25 0.48 -12.58
N LEU A 122 1.03 0.12 -12.42
CA LEU A 122 1.74 0.25 -11.15
C LEU A 122 1.98 1.71 -10.77
N ILE A 123 2.37 2.55 -11.73
CA ILE A 123 2.61 4.00 -11.53
C ILE A 123 1.37 4.69 -10.98
N SER A 124 0.18 4.36 -11.50
CA SER A 124 -1.09 4.92 -11.00
C SER A 124 -1.36 4.62 -9.52
N LYS A 125 -0.80 3.53 -8.99
CA LYS A 125 -0.97 3.09 -7.61
C LYS A 125 0.14 3.60 -6.68
N ILE A 126 1.19 4.22 -7.19
CA ILE A 126 2.33 4.71 -6.40
C ILE A 126 1.88 5.60 -5.22
N PRO A 127 0.99 6.59 -5.38
CA PRO A 127 0.50 7.39 -4.26
C PRO A 127 -0.12 6.55 -3.14
N LEU A 128 -0.81 5.45 -3.48
CA LEU A 128 -1.41 4.54 -2.51
C LEU A 128 -0.35 3.76 -1.74
N PHE A 129 0.74 3.35 -2.39
CA PHE A 129 1.82 2.61 -1.73
C PHE A 129 2.55 3.49 -0.71
N TYR A 130 2.88 4.74 -1.06
CA TYR A 130 3.48 5.68 -0.11
C TYR A 130 2.56 5.98 1.07
N ARG A 131 1.26 6.18 0.82
CA ARG A 131 0.27 6.42 1.86
C ARG A 131 0.18 5.23 2.80
N ASN A 132 0.06 4.01 2.26
CA ASN A 132 0.02 2.79 3.07
C ASN A 132 1.26 2.65 3.96
N VAL A 133 2.46 2.85 3.39
CA VAL A 133 3.70 2.82 4.17
C VAL A 133 3.72 3.87 5.29
N TYR A 134 3.23 5.08 5.02
CA TYR A 134 3.13 6.14 6.01
C TYR A 134 2.13 5.79 7.11
N ASP A 135 0.95 5.30 6.75
CA ASP A 135 -0.11 4.91 7.68
C ASP A 135 0.34 3.76 8.59
N ILE A 136 1.05 2.76 8.05
CA ILE A 136 1.62 1.67 8.86
C ILE A 136 2.62 2.22 9.88
N LYS A 137 3.55 3.10 9.45
CA LYS A 137 4.56 3.70 10.33
C LYS A 137 3.95 4.57 11.42
N ASN A 138 2.96 5.39 11.07
CA ASN A 138 2.28 6.25 12.02
C ASN A 138 1.37 5.47 12.95
N ASN A 139 0.58 4.51 12.47
CA ASN A 139 -0.22 3.65 13.34
C ASN A 139 0.64 2.79 14.28
N ALA A 140 1.87 2.43 13.89
CA ALA A 140 2.84 1.79 14.79
C ALA A 140 3.44 2.76 15.83
N SER A 141 3.51 4.06 15.51
CA SER A 141 4.08 5.12 16.36
C SER A 141 3.05 5.81 17.26
N SER A 142 1.76 5.69 16.93
CA SER A 142 0.61 6.22 17.66
C SER A 142 0.36 5.44 18.95
N LYS A 143 1.25 5.61 19.94
CA LYS A 143 0.83 5.51 21.34
C LYS A 143 -0.29 6.53 21.57
N CYS A 144 -1.48 6.06 21.94
CA CYS A 144 -2.57 6.80 22.61
C CYS A 144 -2.59 8.33 22.38
N ARG A 145 -3.03 8.76 21.21
CA ARG A 145 -3.72 10.06 21.06
C ARG A 145 -4.89 9.85 20.13
N GLU A 146 -6.02 9.46 20.70
CA GLU A 146 -7.32 9.77 20.10
C GLU A 146 -7.37 11.29 19.92
N ARG A 147 -7.15 11.74 18.69
CA ARG A 147 -7.55 13.05 18.25
C ARG A 147 -8.82 12.85 17.45
N ARG A 148 -9.94 13.26 18.05
CA ARG A 148 -11.19 13.54 17.37
C ARG A 148 -10.90 14.34 16.11
N GLU A 149 -11.18 13.77 14.95
CA GLU A 149 -11.45 14.57 13.75
C GLU A 149 -12.86 14.24 13.27
N THR A 150 -13.68 15.26 13.45
CA THR A 150 -15.01 15.44 12.92
C THR A 150 -14.98 15.30 11.39
N GLN A 151 -15.41 14.16 10.87
CA GLN A 151 -15.98 14.09 9.53
C GLN A 151 -17.31 13.35 9.58
N THR A 152 -18.34 14.13 9.36
CA THR A 152 -19.73 13.75 9.14
C THR A 152 -19.83 12.82 7.95
N VAL A 153 -19.98 11.53 8.21
CA VAL A 153 -20.79 10.63 7.38
C VAL A 153 -21.83 10.03 8.31
N SER A 154 -23.09 10.39 8.05
CA SER A 154 -24.26 9.94 8.77
C SER A 154 -24.47 8.45 8.49
N THR A 155 -23.99 7.59 9.38
CA THR A 155 -24.54 6.25 9.59
C THR A 155 -24.59 6.02 11.09
N SER A 156 -25.81 5.79 11.58
CA SER A 156 -26.22 5.35 12.92
C SER A 156 -25.09 4.78 13.79
N ASP A 157 -24.98 5.29 15.03
CA ASP A 157 -24.15 4.82 16.14
C ASP A 157 -23.83 3.31 16.05
N VAL A 158 -22.69 2.97 15.44
CA VAL A 158 -22.11 1.63 15.59
C VAL A 158 -21.32 1.70 16.88
N ASP A 159 -21.77 0.95 17.88
CA ASP A 159 -21.07 0.77 19.14
C ASP A 159 -19.65 0.27 18.83
N GLU A 160 -18.63 1.12 19.05
CA GLU A 160 -17.22 0.78 18.82
C GLU A 160 -16.81 -0.48 19.59
N SER A 161 -17.59 -0.90 20.59
CA SER A 161 -17.36 -2.14 21.33
C SER A 161 -17.43 -3.41 20.49
N ASP A 162 -18.20 -3.40 19.40
CA ASP A 162 -18.35 -4.57 18.51
C ASP A 162 -17.27 -4.64 17.43
N THR A 163 -16.38 -3.64 17.36
CA THR A 163 -15.26 -3.65 16.40
C THR A 163 -14.13 -4.57 16.87
N ILE A 164 -13.50 -5.29 15.94
CA ILE A 164 -12.37 -6.17 16.28
C ILE A 164 -11.12 -5.33 16.57
N CYS A 165 -10.46 -5.62 17.69
CA CYS A 165 -9.23 -4.95 18.10
C CYS A 165 -8.05 -5.35 17.18
N LEU A 166 -7.69 -4.46 16.25
CA LEU A 166 -6.53 -4.66 15.37
C LEU A 166 -5.21 -4.91 16.13
N TYR A 167 -5.03 -4.24 17.28
CA TYR A 167 -3.83 -4.43 18.11
C TYR A 167 -3.78 -5.82 18.75
N HIS A 168 -4.93 -6.44 19.05
CA HIS A 168 -4.98 -7.81 19.55
C HIS A 168 -4.51 -8.80 18.48
N ILE A 169 -4.98 -8.64 17.23
CA ILE A 169 -4.54 -9.46 16.09
C ILE A 169 -3.03 -9.36 15.87
N ARG A 170 -2.47 -8.16 16.04
CA ARG A 170 -1.02 -7.90 15.95
C ARG A 170 -0.24 -8.26 17.21
N LYS A 171 -0.89 -8.84 18.24
CA LYS A 171 -0.30 -9.20 19.55
C LYS A 171 0.36 -8.02 20.28
N SER A 172 -0.16 -6.81 20.08
CA SER A 172 0.39 -5.57 20.65
C SER A 172 -0.62 -4.76 21.48
N CYS A 173 -1.81 -5.30 21.75
CA CYS A 173 -2.81 -4.63 22.59
C CYS A 173 -2.33 -4.53 24.04
N SER A 174 -2.23 -3.29 24.56
CA SER A 174 -1.85 -3.01 25.95
C SER A 174 -3.01 -3.09 26.94
N PHE A 175 -4.26 -3.10 26.45
CA PHE A 175 -5.45 -3.02 27.29
C PHE A 175 -5.99 -4.38 27.74
N GLN A 176 -5.56 -5.48 27.10
CA GLN A 176 -5.97 -6.85 27.45
C GLN A 176 -7.49 -6.92 27.68
N ASP A 177 -7.96 -7.44 28.82
CA ASP A 177 -9.38 -7.61 29.12
C ASP A 177 -10.15 -6.30 29.37
N LYS A 178 -9.45 -5.16 29.41
CA LYS A 178 -10.04 -3.81 29.52
C LYS A 178 -10.17 -3.12 28.16
N CYS A 179 -9.85 -3.80 27.06
CA CYS A 179 -10.02 -3.22 25.73
C CYS A 179 -11.51 -3.04 25.44
N THR A 180 -11.89 -1.86 24.98
CA THR A 180 -13.28 -1.59 24.57
C THR A 180 -13.67 -2.40 23.34
N ARG A 181 -12.71 -2.77 22.49
CA ARG A 181 -12.89 -3.54 21.25
C ARG A 181 -12.82 -5.04 21.47
N VAL A 182 -13.46 -5.82 20.60
CA VAL A 182 -13.47 -7.28 20.67
C VAL A 182 -12.08 -7.87 20.39
N HIS A 183 -11.56 -8.65 21.33
CA HIS A 183 -10.37 -9.48 21.14
C HIS A 183 -10.74 -10.77 20.41
N TYR A 184 -10.64 -10.75 19.08
CA TYR A 184 -10.93 -11.90 18.23
C TYR A 184 -9.68 -12.42 17.50
N HIS A 185 -9.62 -13.72 17.26
CA HIS A 185 -8.44 -14.37 16.68
C HIS A 185 -8.33 -14.24 15.15
N LEU A 186 -9.31 -13.61 14.48
CA LEU A 186 -9.32 -13.33 13.04
C LEU A 186 -9.61 -11.84 12.77
N PRO A 187 -9.15 -11.29 11.63
CA PRO A 187 -9.45 -9.91 11.22
C PRO A 187 -10.89 -9.69 10.74
N TYR A 188 -11.70 -10.74 10.70
CA TYR A 188 -13.11 -10.73 10.34
C TYR A 188 -13.89 -11.66 11.28
N ARG A 189 -15.19 -11.43 11.43
CA ARG A 189 -16.10 -12.24 12.25
C ARG A 189 -17.45 -12.36 11.53
N TRP A 190 -17.83 -13.57 11.15
CA TRP A 190 -19.09 -13.83 10.44
C TRP A 190 -20.21 -14.10 11.44
N GLN A 191 -21.31 -13.35 11.32
CA GLN A 191 -22.45 -13.42 12.23
C GLN A 191 -23.78 -13.44 11.45
N VAL A 192 -24.79 -14.12 12.00
CA VAL A 192 -26.16 -14.15 11.46
C VAL A 192 -27.13 -13.53 12.45
N LEU A 193 -28.08 -12.73 11.96
CA LEU A 193 -29.09 -12.07 12.78
C LEU A 193 -30.28 -13.02 13.01
N ASN A 194 -30.39 -13.58 14.22
CA ASN A 194 -31.54 -14.38 14.63
C ASN A 194 -32.58 -13.51 15.33
N GLY A 195 -33.37 -12.78 14.53
CA GLY A 195 -34.47 -11.93 15.00
C GLY A 195 -34.00 -10.63 15.67
N THR A 196 -33.28 -10.73 16.79
CA THR A 196 -32.74 -9.59 17.55
C THR A 196 -31.30 -9.75 18.01
N LEU A 197 -30.72 -10.95 17.90
CA LEU A 197 -29.36 -11.25 18.36
C LEU A 197 -28.46 -11.68 17.21
N TRP A 198 -27.27 -11.08 17.12
CA TRP A 198 -26.19 -11.53 16.25
C TRP A 198 -25.52 -12.77 16.86
N LYS A 199 -25.54 -13.88 16.12
CA LYS A 199 -24.92 -15.14 16.53
C LYS A 199 -23.75 -15.46 15.61
N ASP A 200 -22.64 -15.90 16.21
CA ASP A 200 -21.47 -16.34 15.45
C ASP A 200 -21.77 -17.58 14.63
N MET A 201 -21.30 -17.55 13.39
CA MET A 201 -21.39 -18.66 12.47
C MET A 201 -20.23 -19.62 12.67
N ASP A 202 -20.51 -20.92 12.63
CA ASP A 202 -19.47 -21.95 12.62
C ASP A 202 -18.68 -21.90 11.30
N ASN A 203 -17.44 -22.42 11.31
CA ASN A 203 -16.60 -22.52 10.11
C ASN A 203 -16.32 -21.19 9.37
N MET A 204 -16.09 -20.08 10.10
CA MET A 204 -15.86 -18.74 9.53
C MET A 204 -14.90 -18.69 8.34
N LYS A 205 -13.79 -19.43 8.37
CA LYS A 205 -12.83 -19.47 7.24
C LYS A 205 -13.42 -20.06 5.97
N LYS A 206 -14.33 -21.04 6.08
CA LYS A 206 -15.04 -21.62 4.93
C LYS A 206 -16.03 -20.62 4.36
N ILE A 207 -16.72 -19.88 5.23
CA ILE A 207 -17.65 -18.82 4.83
C ILE A 207 -16.90 -17.73 4.07
N GLU A 208 -15.80 -17.21 4.65
CA GLU A 208 -14.93 -16.22 4.01
C GLU A 208 -14.45 -16.70 2.64
N LYS A 209 -13.89 -17.92 2.57
CA LYS A 209 -13.39 -18.50 1.32
C LYS A 209 -14.48 -18.56 0.25
N ALA A 210 -15.67 -18.94 0.65
CA ALA A 210 -16.77 -19.15 -0.26
C ALA A 210 -17.42 -17.80 -0.66
N PHE A 211 -17.41 -16.79 0.21
CA PHE A 211 -17.86 -15.41 -0.08
C PHE A 211 -16.90 -14.68 -1.02
N CYS A 212 -15.60 -14.91 -0.90
CA CYS A 212 -14.59 -14.33 -1.78
C CYS A 212 -14.45 -15.04 -3.14
N ASP A 213 -15.24 -16.09 -3.40
CA ASP A 213 -15.25 -16.78 -4.70
C ASP A 213 -16.30 -16.12 -5.64
N PRO A 214 -15.88 -15.39 -6.68
CA PRO A 214 -16.81 -14.72 -7.59
C PRO A 214 -17.65 -15.70 -8.43
N GLY A 215 -17.27 -16.99 -8.52
CA GLY A 215 -18.06 -18.03 -9.18
C GLY A 215 -19.08 -18.71 -8.27
N ASN A 216 -19.11 -18.35 -6.98
CA ASN A 216 -20.01 -18.95 -6.01
C ASN A 216 -21.26 -18.08 -5.81
N GLU A 217 -22.32 -18.41 -6.55
CA GLU A 217 -23.61 -17.71 -6.47
C GLU A 217 -24.46 -18.13 -5.26
N SER A 218 -23.99 -19.07 -4.42
CA SER A 218 -24.82 -19.79 -3.44
C SER A 218 -24.73 -19.34 -1.98
N ILE A 219 -24.29 -18.11 -1.70
CA ILE A 219 -24.15 -17.60 -0.32
C ILE A 219 -25.24 -16.60 0.10
N PHE A 220 -26.25 -16.39 -0.74
CA PHE A 220 -27.42 -15.57 -0.41
C PHE A 220 -28.72 -16.28 -0.76
#